data_AF-A0A2Z2JBB2-F1
#
_entry.id   AF-A0A2Z2JBB2-F1
#
_cell.length_a   1.000
_cell.length_b   1.000
_cell.length_c   1.000
_cell.angle_alpha   90.00
_cell.angle_beta   90.00
_cell.angle_gamma   90.00
#
_symmetry.space_group_name_H-M   'P 1'
#
loop_
_entity.id
_entity.type
_entity.pdbx_description
1 polymer ?
#
loop_
_entity_poly.entity_id
_entity_poly.type
_entity_poly.pdbx_seq_one_letter_code
_entity_poly.pdbx_strand_id
1 'polypeptide(L)'
;MYRFETDALGRCEYAMLTTKQYAAVLVVDVDQVGTAGGDPADLNPYVRDVVRSLITHSVGPAWVGINPTNGKAQFIWLIDPVYADRNGKSAQMNLLAATTRVLGELLDHDPHFAHRFSRNPFYTGKAPTAYRWYRQHNRVMRLGDLIKQVRDLAGHDQFNPTPRQQFSSGRELINAVKTRREEAQAFKALAQDVDAEIAGGLDQYDPELIDGVRVLWIAQGTAARDETAFRHALKTGHRLRQQGQRLTDAAIIDAYEHAYNVAHTHGGAGRDNEMPPMRDRQTMARRVRGYVTQSKSEAYSVSNAPGKATSSERKALATMGRRGGKKSAERWKTDPEGKYAQEQREALAAANKRRSVQGQSTRGRVLSIYAQTLFDTGSAPTARQIAEEIGCERSTVARHISALKKAGLIHP
;
A
#
# COMPACT_ATOMS: atom_id res chain seq x y z
N MET A 1 26.78 11.96 -21.69
CA MET A 1 25.46 12.60 -21.80
C MET A 1 25.61 13.73 -22.81
N TYR A 2 24.79 13.79 -23.86
CA TYR A 2 24.87 14.87 -24.85
C TYR A 2 24.53 16.21 -24.19
N ARG A 3 25.24 17.28 -24.58
CA ARG A 3 24.93 18.63 -24.09
C ARG A 3 23.64 19.12 -24.74
N PHE A 4 22.89 19.96 -24.00
CA PHE A 4 21.77 20.70 -24.57
C PHE A 4 22.24 21.50 -25.80
N GLU A 5 21.35 21.68 -26.78
CA GLU A 5 21.59 22.41 -28.04
C GLU A 5 22.60 21.76 -29.01
N THR A 6 22.97 20.50 -28.79
CA THR A 6 23.79 19.77 -29.78
C THR A 6 22.93 19.07 -30.82
N ASP A 7 23.35 19.10 -32.08
CA ASP A 7 22.71 18.33 -33.17
C ASP A 7 22.63 16.83 -32.88
N ALA A 8 23.53 16.33 -32.03
CA ALA A 8 23.51 14.94 -31.58
C ALA A 8 22.30 14.63 -30.69
N LEU A 9 21.92 15.55 -29.79
CA LEU A 9 20.73 15.41 -28.96
C LEU A 9 19.45 15.41 -29.82
N GLY A 10 19.38 16.28 -30.83
CA GLY A 10 18.23 16.36 -31.75
C GLY A 10 18.02 15.09 -32.59
N ARG A 11 19.06 14.26 -32.76
CA ARG A 11 18.98 12.98 -33.48
C ARG A 11 18.55 11.81 -32.60
N CYS A 12 18.52 11.96 -31.27
CA CYS A 12 18.08 10.91 -30.36
C CYS A 12 16.56 10.97 -30.16
N GLU A 13 15.83 9.95 -30.62
CA GLU A 13 14.37 9.86 -30.42
C GLU A 13 13.99 9.65 -28.95
N TYR A 14 14.92 9.12 -28.15
CA TYR A 14 14.73 8.84 -26.73
C TYR A 14 15.74 9.61 -25.88
N ALA A 15 15.28 10.12 -24.74
CA ALA A 15 16.09 10.78 -23.74
C ALA A 15 15.84 10.19 -22.35
N MET A 16 16.90 10.09 -21.55
CA MET A 16 16.78 9.74 -20.14
C MET A 16 16.65 11.02 -19.33
N LEU A 17 15.42 11.42 -19.00
CA LEU A 17 15.13 12.66 -18.27
C LEU A 17 15.18 12.49 -16.74
N THR A 18 15.09 11.24 -16.26
CA THR A 18 15.15 10.91 -14.83
C THR A 18 16.17 9.80 -14.58
N THR A 19 16.81 9.82 -13.42
CA THR A 19 17.77 8.79 -13.00
C THR A 19 17.38 8.23 -11.64
N LYS A 20 18.07 7.18 -11.18
CA LYS A 20 17.85 6.64 -9.83
C LYS A 20 18.24 7.64 -8.72
N GLN A 21 19.19 8.53 -9.00
CA GLN A 21 19.75 9.43 -7.99
C GLN A 21 19.15 10.83 -8.03
N TYR A 22 18.50 11.18 -9.12
CA TYR A 22 18.05 12.53 -9.39
C TYR A 22 16.88 12.55 -10.38
N ALA A 23 15.87 13.35 -10.08
CA ALA A 23 14.82 13.72 -11.01
C ALA A 23 14.38 15.17 -10.79
N ALA A 24 14.27 15.94 -11.88
CA ALA A 24 13.66 17.28 -11.89
C ALA A 24 12.41 17.34 -12.78
N VAL A 25 12.04 16.20 -13.37
CA VAL A 25 10.81 16.02 -14.12
C VAL A 25 10.15 14.72 -13.72
N LEU A 26 8.83 14.65 -13.87
CA LEU A 26 8.04 13.44 -13.78
C LEU A 26 7.48 13.14 -15.16
N VAL A 27 7.69 11.92 -15.65
CA VAL A 27 7.24 11.47 -16.98
C VAL A 27 6.20 10.37 -16.80
N VAL A 28 5.04 10.52 -17.46
CA VAL A 28 3.99 9.50 -17.53
C VAL A 28 3.77 9.14 -18.99
N ASP A 29 3.93 7.86 -19.32
CA ASP A 29 3.57 7.30 -20.62
C ASP A 29 2.10 6.87 -20.59
N VAL A 30 1.34 7.11 -21.64
CA VAL A 30 -0.08 6.78 -21.71
C VAL A 30 -0.33 5.91 -22.92
N ASP A 31 -0.70 4.66 -22.65
CA ASP A 31 -0.89 3.62 -23.65
C ASP A 31 -2.27 3.62 -24.30
N GLN A 32 -3.18 4.45 -23.79
CA GLN A 32 -4.50 4.63 -24.36
C GLN A 32 -4.41 5.17 -25.80
N VAL A 33 -5.00 4.42 -26.72
CA VAL A 33 -4.99 4.74 -28.15
C VAL A 33 -6.00 5.85 -28.40
N GLY A 34 -5.55 6.88 -29.12
CA GLY A 34 -6.38 7.99 -29.58
C GLY A 34 -6.66 7.88 -31.08
N THR A 35 -6.68 9.02 -31.77
CA THR A 35 -6.75 9.10 -33.23
C THR A 35 -5.42 9.46 -33.85
N ALA A 36 -5.27 9.23 -35.15
CA ALA A 36 -4.11 9.72 -35.89
C ALA A 36 -4.25 11.24 -36.13
N GLY A 37 -3.14 11.96 -36.06
CA GLY A 37 -3.08 13.41 -36.27
C GLY A 37 -1.99 14.07 -35.43
N GLY A 38 -1.81 13.60 -34.19
CA GLY A 38 -0.74 14.02 -33.30
C GLY A 38 -1.02 15.34 -32.58
N ASP A 39 -2.26 15.83 -32.61
CA ASP A 39 -2.70 17.03 -31.91
C ASP A 39 -3.41 16.68 -30.59
N PRO A 40 -3.53 17.61 -29.63
CA PRO A 40 -4.25 17.36 -28.37
C PRO A 40 -5.71 16.92 -28.55
N ALA A 41 -6.31 17.26 -29.70
CA ALA A 41 -7.64 16.77 -30.07
C ALA A 41 -7.65 15.26 -30.34
N ASP A 42 -6.52 14.68 -30.74
CA ASP A 42 -6.34 13.28 -31.10
C ASP A 42 -6.02 12.36 -29.92
N LEU A 43 -5.93 12.92 -28.71
CA LEU A 43 -5.84 12.11 -27.49
C LEU A 43 -7.11 11.28 -27.34
N ASN A 44 -6.95 10.09 -26.74
CA ASN A 44 -8.08 9.31 -26.26
C ASN A 44 -9.06 10.20 -25.45
N PRO A 45 -10.38 10.16 -25.70
CA PRO A 45 -11.34 11.05 -25.04
C PRO A 45 -11.25 11.05 -23.51
N TYR A 46 -11.08 9.87 -22.90
CA TYR A 46 -10.91 9.74 -21.45
C TYR A 46 -9.66 10.48 -20.97
N VAL A 47 -8.51 10.22 -21.62
CA VAL A 47 -7.24 10.88 -21.29
C VAL A 47 -7.37 12.40 -21.43
N ARG A 48 -8.02 12.86 -22.50
CA ARG A 48 -8.24 14.29 -22.76
C ARG A 48 -9.08 14.95 -21.66
N ASP A 49 -10.12 14.28 -21.17
CA ASP A 49 -10.97 14.78 -20.10
C ASP A 49 -10.24 14.80 -18.75
N VAL A 50 -9.45 13.77 -18.45
CA VAL A 50 -8.57 13.73 -17.27
C VAL A 50 -7.54 14.87 -17.31
N VAL A 51 -6.87 15.07 -18.44
CA VAL A 51 -5.89 16.16 -18.61
C VAL A 51 -6.56 17.53 -18.46
N ARG A 52 -7.76 17.72 -19.02
CA ARG A 52 -8.54 18.95 -18.82
C ARG A 52 -8.87 19.20 -17.35
N SER A 53 -9.21 18.15 -16.61
CA SER A 53 -9.44 18.24 -15.17
C SER A 53 -8.17 18.67 -14.42
N LEU A 54 -7.02 18.05 -14.73
CA LEU A 54 -5.72 18.43 -14.16
C LEU A 54 -5.36 19.90 -14.45
N ILE A 55 -5.61 20.38 -15.67
CA ILE A 55 -5.39 21.78 -16.05
C ILE A 55 -6.31 22.72 -15.26
N THR A 56 -7.58 22.37 -15.11
CA THR A 56 -8.57 23.16 -14.34
C THR A 56 -8.15 23.33 -12.88
N HIS A 57 -7.50 22.32 -12.32
CA HIS A 57 -6.93 22.33 -10.97
C HIS A 57 -5.50 22.91 -10.92
N SER A 58 -5.00 23.48 -12.02
CA SER A 58 -3.66 24.08 -12.09
C SER A 58 -2.50 23.09 -11.82
N VAL A 59 -2.73 21.80 -12.06
CA VAL A 59 -1.74 20.70 -11.94
C VAL A 59 -1.56 19.93 -13.26
N GLY A 60 -1.89 20.56 -14.38
CA GLY A 60 -1.69 20.00 -15.72
C GLY A 60 -0.22 19.75 -16.06
N PRO A 61 0.06 18.92 -17.09
CA PRO A 61 1.42 18.65 -17.53
C PRO A 61 2.06 19.90 -18.16
N ALA A 62 3.36 20.07 -17.95
CA ALA A 62 4.12 21.16 -18.56
C ALA A 62 4.35 20.92 -20.06
N TRP A 63 4.49 19.66 -20.46
CA TRP A 63 4.64 19.25 -21.86
C TRP A 63 3.76 18.03 -22.16
N VAL A 64 3.20 18.01 -23.36
CA VAL A 64 2.37 16.94 -23.89
C VAL A 64 2.99 16.46 -25.21
N GLY A 65 3.43 15.21 -25.27
CA GLY A 65 3.93 14.57 -26.48
C GLY A 65 2.88 13.61 -27.02
N ILE A 66 2.54 13.69 -28.30
CA ILE A 66 1.48 12.87 -28.91
C ILE A 66 2.02 12.18 -30.15
N ASN A 67 1.81 10.88 -30.23
CA ASN A 67 2.19 10.09 -31.39
C ASN A 67 1.24 10.40 -32.56
N PRO A 68 1.75 10.92 -33.70
CA PRO A 68 0.90 11.27 -34.84
C PRO A 68 0.21 10.06 -35.50
N THR A 69 0.69 8.83 -35.31
CA THR A 69 0.10 7.66 -35.97
C THR A 69 -1.02 6.99 -35.18
N ASN A 70 -1.06 7.13 -33.85
CA ASN A 70 -2.00 6.38 -33.02
C ASN A 70 -2.54 7.15 -31.79
N GLY A 71 -2.19 8.42 -31.63
CA GLY A 71 -2.71 9.27 -30.55
C GLY A 71 -2.26 8.87 -29.13
N LYS A 72 -1.39 7.86 -28.98
CA LYS A 72 -0.74 7.57 -27.69
C LYS A 72 0.09 8.77 -27.26
N ALA A 73 0.22 8.96 -25.96
CA ALA A 73 0.78 10.19 -25.44
C ALA A 73 1.80 9.98 -24.32
N GLN A 74 2.60 11.00 -24.10
CA GLN A 74 3.51 11.08 -22.98
C GLN A 74 3.42 12.48 -22.37
N PHE A 75 3.31 12.54 -21.05
CA PHE A 75 3.14 13.77 -20.30
C PHE A 75 4.34 14.03 -19.40
N ILE A 76 4.81 15.28 -19.36
CA ILE A 76 5.95 15.69 -18.54
C ILE A 76 5.53 16.82 -17.61
N TRP A 77 5.76 16.64 -16.30
CA TRP A 77 5.69 17.69 -15.30
C TRP A 77 7.09 18.14 -14.90
N LEU A 78 7.27 19.45 -14.76
CA LEU A 78 8.45 20.00 -14.11
C LEU A 78 8.21 19.97 -12.61
N ILE A 79 9.15 19.41 -11.85
CA ILE A 79 9.01 19.25 -10.40
C ILE A 79 10.22 19.82 -9.67
N ASP A 80 10.02 20.14 -8.39
CA ASP A 80 11.15 20.43 -7.51
C ASP A 80 12.17 19.29 -7.59
N PRO A 81 13.46 19.57 -7.83
CA PRO A 81 14.46 18.53 -7.98
C PRO A 81 14.54 17.65 -6.74
N VAL A 82 14.42 16.33 -6.95
CA VAL A 82 14.54 15.33 -5.89
C VAL A 82 15.82 14.55 -6.03
N TYR A 83 16.43 14.25 -4.89
CA TYR A 83 17.69 13.52 -4.78
C TYR A 83 17.49 12.26 -3.95
N ALA A 84 18.17 11.19 -4.37
CA ALA A 84 18.27 9.97 -3.60
C ALA A 84 19.51 9.98 -2.70
N ASP A 85 19.49 9.21 -1.62
CA ASP A 85 20.68 8.95 -0.81
C ASP A 85 21.69 8.04 -1.54
N ARG A 86 22.79 7.71 -0.87
CA ARG A 86 23.84 6.81 -1.39
C ARG A 86 23.31 5.42 -1.78
N ASN A 87 22.17 5.00 -1.23
CA ASN A 87 21.51 3.72 -1.53
C ASN A 87 20.42 3.85 -2.60
N GLY A 88 20.25 5.04 -3.19
CA GLY A 88 19.23 5.33 -4.19
C GLY A 88 17.82 5.42 -3.61
N LYS A 89 17.69 5.78 -2.33
CA LYS A 89 16.40 5.95 -1.64
C LYS A 89 16.33 7.30 -0.93
N SER A 90 15.16 7.91 -0.88
CA SER A 90 14.89 9.05 0.01
C SER A 90 13.39 9.18 0.20
N ALA A 91 12.95 9.92 1.22
CA ALA A 91 11.53 10.21 1.41
C ALA A 91 10.92 10.90 0.18
N GLN A 92 11.70 11.76 -0.47
CA GLN A 92 11.35 12.52 -1.67
C GLN A 92 11.28 11.62 -2.91
N MET A 93 12.20 10.67 -3.05
CA MET A 93 12.12 9.66 -4.13
C MET A 93 10.93 8.72 -3.94
N ASN A 94 10.58 8.38 -2.69
CA ASN A 94 9.37 7.62 -2.40
C ASN A 94 8.10 8.42 -2.73
N LEU A 95 8.10 9.72 -2.43
CA LEU A 95 7.01 10.63 -2.78
C LEU A 95 6.87 10.77 -4.31
N LEU A 96 7.99 10.89 -5.03
CA LEU A 96 8.02 10.88 -6.50
C LEU A 96 7.37 9.60 -7.04
N ALA A 97 7.82 8.43 -6.60
CA ALA A 97 7.29 7.15 -7.04
C ALA A 97 5.79 7.00 -6.75
N ALA A 98 5.33 7.45 -5.57
CA ALA A 98 3.92 7.47 -5.23
C ALA A 98 3.12 8.43 -6.13
N THR A 99 3.68 9.61 -6.45
CA THR A 99 3.04 10.60 -7.32
C THR A 99 2.91 10.07 -8.75
N THR A 100 3.99 9.49 -9.29
CA THR A 100 3.99 8.84 -10.62
C THR A 100 2.94 7.75 -10.69
N ARG A 101 2.84 6.91 -9.66
CA ARG A 101 1.84 5.83 -9.61
C ARG A 101 0.42 6.36 -9.66
N VAL A 102 0.07 7.34 -8.80
CA VAL A 102 -1.31 7.86 -8.74
C VAL A 102 -1.67 8.61 -10.03
N LEU A 103 -0.76 9.43 -10.56
CA LEU A 103 -0.96 10.09 -11.85
C LEU A 103 -1.17 9.08 -12.98
N GLY A 104 -0.36 8.03 -12.99
CA GLY A 104 -0.48 6.99 -13.99
C GLY A 104 -1.76 6.16 -13.84
N GLU A 105 -2.20 5.83 -12.62
CA GLU A 105 -3.50 5.19 -12.38
C GLU A 105 -4.65 6.07 -12.88
N LEU A 106 -4.58 7.39 -12.66
CA LEU A 106 -5.58 8.34 -13.16
C LEU A 106 -5.60 8.43 -14.69
N LEU A 107 -4.44 8.35 -15.34
CA LEU A 107 -4.27 8.45 -16.79
C LEU A 107 -4.29 7.09 -17.51
N ASP A 108 -4.54 6.00 -16.78
CA ASP A 108 -4.54 4.62 -17.27
C ASP A 108 -3.25 4.22 -18.03
N HIS A 109 -2.09 4.46 -17.40
CA HIS A 109 -0.78 4.05 -17.90
C HIS A 109 -0.44 2.57 -17.63
N ASP A 110 0.56 2.02 -18.34
CA ASP A 110 1.23 0.78 -17.94
C ASP A 110 2.13 0.99 -16.70
N PRO A 111 1.81 0.39 -15.53
CA PRO A 111 2.61 0.52 -14.30
C PRO A 111 3.98 -0.20 -14.36
N HIS A 112 4.27 -0.96 -15.41
CA HIS A 112 5.54 -1.71 -15.58
C HIS A 112 6.50 -1.08 -16.59
N PHE A 113 6.10 0.00 -17.27
CA PHE A 113 7.00 0.71 -18.17
C PHE A 113 8.14 1.38 -17.40
N ALA A 114 9.35 1.36 -17.96
CA ALA A 114 10.50 1.98 -17.32
C ALA A 114 10.38 3.51 -17.40
N HIS A 115 9.82 4.14 -16.36
CA HIS A 115 9.62 5.61 -16.21
C HIS A 115 10.90 6.48 -16.30
N ARG A 116 12.03 5.91 -16.71
CA ARG A 116 13.31 6.63 -16.90
C ARG A 116 13.52 7.14 -18.32
N PHE A 117 12.97 6.42 -19.30
CA PHE A 117 13.11 6.78 -20.70
C PHE A 117 11.86 7.51 -21.16
N SER A 118 12.08 8.63 -21.83
CA SER A 118 11.07 9.51 -22.38
C SER A 118 11.32 9.65 -23.87
N ARG A 119 10.27 9.85 -24.67
CA ARG A 119 10.44 10.36 -26.03
C ARG A 119 11.06 11.76 -25.91
N ASN A 120 12.03 12.06 -26.75
CA ASN A 120 12.81 13.29 -26.63
C ASN A 120 11.99 14.50 -27.13
N PRO A 121 11.65 15.49 -26.28
CA PRO A 121 10.96 16.71 -26.72
C PRO A 121 11.76 17.57 -27.69
N PHE A 122 13.07 17.34 -27.79
CA PHE A 122 13.99 18.08 -28.65
C PHE A 122 14.37 17.32 -29.92
N TYR A 123 13.70 16.20 -30.22
CA TYR A 123 13.98 15.43 -31.42
C TYR A 123 13.61 16.23 -32.70
N THR A 124 14.55 16.32 -33.63
CA THR A 124 14.41 17.05 -34.91
C THR A 124 14.51 16.14 -36.13
N GLY A 125 14.64 14.82 -35.92
CA GLY A 125 14.67 13.86 -37.02
C GLY A 125 13.29 13.61 -37.65
N LYS A 126 13.25 12.76 -38.68
CA LYS A 126 12.07 12.55 -39.54
C LYS A 126 11.30 11.26 -39.24
N ALA A 127 11.50 10.64 -38.07
CA ALA A 127 10.79 9.40 -37.72
C ALA A 127 9.26 9.67 -37.74
N PRO A 128 8.47 8.87 -38.49
CA PRO A 128 7.04 9.11 -38.66
C PRO A 128 6.24 8.89 -37.36
N THR A 129 6.80 8.17 -36.40
CA THR A 129 6.25 7.92 -35.06
C THR A 129 6.77 8.89 -34.01
N ALA A 130 7.60 9.88 -34.39
CA ALA A 130 8.11 10.86 -33.46
C ALA A 130 6.97 11.68 -32.87
N TYR A 131 6.98 11.83 -31.55
CA TYR A 131 5.92 12.53 -30.85
C TYR A 131 5.95 14.01 -31.23
N ARG A 132 4.78 14.59 -31.49
CA ARG A 132 4.61 16.05 -31.56
C ARG A 132 4.49 16.58 -30.15
N TRP A 133 5.40 17.48 -29.77
CA TRP A 133 5.49 18.01 -28.42
C TRP A 133 4.89 19.40 -28.33
N TYR A 134 3.96 19.57 -27.38
CA TYR A 134 3.27 20.81 -27.07
C TYR A 134 3.65 21.26 -25.67
N ARG A 135 4.40 22.36 -25.58
CA ARG A 135 4.69 23.03 -24.31
C ARG A 135 3.44 23.78 -23.82
N GLN A 136 2.96 23.44 -22.64
CA GLN A 136 1.81 24.09 -22.00
C GLN A 136 2.23 25.22 -21.06
N HIS A 137 3.25 24.98 -20.23
CA HIS A 137 3.77 25.96 -19.28
C HIS A 137 5.20 25.61 -18.82
N ASN A 138 5.80 26.45 -17.98
CA ASN A 138 7.12 26.25 -17.34
C ASN A 138 7.06 26.23 -15.81
N ARG A 139 5.87 26.14 -15.21
CA ARG A 139 5.70 26.04 -13.76
C ARG A 139 6.37 24.78 -13.21
N VAL A 140 7.24 24.96 -12.22
CA VAL A 140 7.81 23.89 -11.39
C VAL A 140 6.85 23.58 -10.25
N MET A 141 6.50 22.31 -10.09
CA MET A 141 5.55 21.86 -9.09
C MET A 141 6.22 21.20 -7.90
N ARG A 142 5.78 21.57 -6.71
CA ARG A 142 6.13 20.85 -5.49
C ARG A 142 5.40 19.51 -5.46
N LEU A 143 6.14 18.41 -5.35
CA LEU A 143 5.57 17.05 -5.38
C LEU A 143 4.46 16.83 -4.35
N GLY A 144 4.58 17.42 -3.16
CA GLY A 144 3.57 17.30 -2.10
C GLY A 144 2.23 17.94 -2.48
N ASP A 145 2.26 19.06 -3.20
CA ASP A 145 1.05 19.75 -3.64
C ASP A 145 0.44 19.04 -4.85
N LEU A 146 1.29 18.57 -5.78
CA LEU A 146 0.88 17.78 -6.94
C LEU A 146 0.15 16.50 -6.52
N ILE A 147 0.77 15.67 -5.67
CA ILE A 147 0.15 14.40 -5.27
C ILE A 147 -1.15 14.60 -4.49
N LYS A 148 -1.27 15.68 -3.73
CA LYS A 148 -2.49 16.00 -2.99
C LYS A 148 -3.65 16.23 -3.97
N GLN A 149 -3.45 17.12 -4.93
CA GLN A 149 -4.48 17.43 -5.92
C GLN A 149 -4.83 16.25 -6.83
N VAL A 150 -3.84 15.45 -7.23
CA VAL A 150 -4.08 14.26 -8.05
C VAL A 150 -4.89 13.22 -7.27
N ARG A 151 -4.64 13.05 -5.96
CA ARG A 151 -5.45 12.15 -5.13
C ARG A 151 -6.88 12.62 -4.98
N ASP A 152 -7.08 13.93 -4.79
CA ASP A 152 -8.42 14.52 -4.73
C ASP A 152 -9.21 14.24 -6.00
N LEU A 153 -8.56 14.42 -7.16
CA LEU A 153 -9.14 14.11 -8.47
C LEU A 153 -9.41 12.63 -8.69
N ALA A 154 -8.55 11.75 -8.18
CA ALA A 154 -8.71 10.30 -8.28
C ALA A 154 -9.75 9.74 -7.29
N GLY A 155 -10.38 10.60 -6.47
CA GLY A 155 -11.28 10.17 -5.39
C GLY A 155 -10.58 9.30 -4.34
N HIS A 156 -9.26 9.41 -4.24
CA HIS A 156 -8.51 8.74 -3.17
C HIS A 156 -8.64 9.56 -1.90
N ASP A 157 -8.85 8.88 -0.78
CA ASP A 157 -8.71 9.52 0.53
C ASP A 157 -7.35 10.24 0.57
N GLN A 158 -7.39 11.57 0.77
CA GLN A 158 -6.20 12.30 1.18
C GLN A 158 -5.62 11.54 2.37
N PHE A 159 -4.29 11.54 2.49
CA PHE A 159 -3.60 10.87 3.58
C PHE A 159 -4.21 11.33 4.92
N ASN A 160 -5.19 10.58 5.41
CA ASN A 160 -5.72 10.75 6.73
C ASN A 160 -4.52 10.40 7.60
N PRO A 161 -3.98 11.34 8.39
CA PRO A 161 -2.95 10.97 9.35
C PRO A 161 -3.57 9.84 10.14
N THR A 162 -3.06 8.62 9.93
CA THR A 162 -3.61 7.43 10.56
C THR A 162 -3.71 7.78 12.03
N PRO A 163 -4.92 7.81 12.63
CA PRO A 163 -5.05 8.25 14.00
C PRO A 163 -3.97 7.53 14.80
N ARG A 164 -3.13 8.29 15.53
CA ARG A 164 -2.00 7.71 16.30
C ARG A 164 -2.47 6.56 17.19
N GLN A 165 -3.77 6.52 17.46
CA GLN A 165 -4.50 5.50 18.17
C GLN A 165 -5.84 5.25 17.45
N GLN A 166 -5.93 4.16 16.68
CA GLN A 166 -7.17 3.73 16.01
C GLN A 166 -8.15 3.00 16.95
N PHE A 167 -7.69 2.56 18.11
CA PHE A 167 -8.46 1.78 19.08
C PHE A 167 -8.56 2.53 20.40
N SER A 168 -9.77 2.63 20.95
CA SER A 168 -10.05 3.29 22.22
C SER A 168 -9.39 2.56 23.40
N SER A 169 -9.04 1.28 23.25
CA SER A 169 -8.35 0.49 24.29
C SER A 169 -7.50 -0.66 23.72
N GLY A 170 -6.56 -1.15 24.54
CA GLY A 170 -5.76 -2.34 24.20
C GLY A 170 -6.58 -3.63 24.05
N ARG A 171 -7.75 -3.72 24.70
CA ARG A 171 -8.69 -4.85 24.52
C ARG A 171 -9.33 -4.83 23.15
N GLU A 172 -9.74 -3.66 22.68
CA GLU A 172 -10.34 -3.48 21.36
C GLU A 172 -9.33 -3.82 20.25
N LEU A 173 -8.07 -3.41 20.41
CA LEU A 173 -6.97 -3.80 19.51
C LEU A 173 -6.78 -5.33 19.45
N ILE A 174 -6.79 -6.02 20.61
CA ILE A 174 -6.64 -7.48 20.67
C ILE A 174 -7.81 -8.19 19.99
N ASN A 175 -9.04 -7.74 20.25
CA ASN A 175 -10.24 -8.34 19.68
C ASN A 175 -10.29 -8.12 18.16
N ALA A 176 -10.07 -6.90 17.69
CA ALA A 176 -10.02 -6.61 16.25
C ALA A 176 -8.94 -7.43 15.52
N VAL A 177 -7.79 -7.70 16.15
CA VAL A 177 -6.75 -8.56 15.57
C VAL A 177 -7.15 -10.04 15.56
N LYS A 178 -7.90 -10.51 16.57
CA LYS A 178 -8.46 -11.88 16.57
C LYS A 178 -9.50 -12.06 15.48
N THR A 179 -10.47 -11.15 15.39
CA THR A 179 -11.52 -11.19 14.36
C THR A 179 -10.91 -11.16 12.96
N ARG A 180 -9.93 -10.28 12.70
CA ARG A 180 -9.19 -10.27 11.41
C ARG A 180 -8.44 -11.56 11.12
N ARG A 181 -7.90 -12.21 12.16
CA ARG A 181 -7.21 -13.50 11.99
C ARG A 181 -8.21 -14.59 11.64
N GLU A 182 -9.37 -14.59 12.29
CA GLU A 182 -10.47 -15.52 12.02
C GLU A 182 -11.04 -15.30 10.61
N GLU A 183 -11.29 -14.05 10.22
CA GLU A 183 -11.69 -13.65 8.85
C GLU A 183 -10.65 -14.06 7.81
N ALA A 184 -9.36 -13.80 8.05
CA ALA A 184 -8.29 -14.19 7.13
C ALA A 184 -8.11 -15.72 7.05
N GLN A 185 -8.39 -16.45 8.14
CA GLN A 185 -8.36 -17.91 8.15
C GLN A 185 -9.57 -18.51 7.43
N ALA A 186 -10.77 -17.95 7.64
CA ALA A 186 -11.99 -18.32 6.95
C ALA A 186 -11.90 -18.02 5.44
N PHE A 187 -11.41 -16.83 5.09
CA PHE A 187 -11.18 -16.45 3.70
C PHE A 187 -10.10 -17.32 3.03
N LYS A 188 -9.03 -17.67 3.77
CA LYS A 188 -8.02 -18.61 3.26
C LYS A 188 -8.59 -20.02 3.05
N ALA A 189 -9.48 -20.48 3.93
CA ALA A 189 -10.16 -21.77 3.74
C ALA A 189 -11.10 -21.73 2.52
N LEU A 190 -11.88 -20.65 2.37
CA LEU A 190 -12.79 -20.46 1.24
C LEU A 190 -12.04 -20.35 -0.09
N ALA A 191 -10.91 -19.63 -0.11
CA ALA A 191 -10.05 -19.53 -1.29
C ALA A 191 -9.36 -20.86 -1.61
N GLN A 192 -9.03 -21.67 -0.61
CA GLN A 192 -8.48 -23.01 -0.81
C GLN A 192 -9.54 -24.00 -1.34
N ASP A 193 -10.80 -23.89 -0.91
CA ASP A 193 -11.91 -24.68 -1.45
C ASP A 193 -12.24 -24.29 -2.90
N VAL A 194 -12.31 -22.99 -3.21
CA VAL A 194 -12.56 -22.49 -4.57
C VAL A 194 -11.37 -22.80 -5.51
N ASP A 195 -10.13 -22.65 -5.05
CA ASP A 195 -8.93 -23.01 -5.83
C ASP A 195 -8.82 -24.54 -6.04
N ALA A 196 -9.32 -25.36 -5.11
CA ALA A 196 -9.40 -26.82 -5.27
C ALA A 196 -10.48 -27.23 -6.27
N GLU A 197 -11.62 -26.52 -6.31
CA GLU A 197 -12.67 -26.69 -7.32
C GLU A 197 -12.20 -26.30 -8.73
N ILE A 198 -11.37 -25.25 -8.87
CA ILE A 198 -10.83 -24.80 -10.15
C ILE A 198 -9.66 -25.68 -10.64
N ALA A 199 -8.87 -26.25 -9.73
CA ALA A 199 -7.72 -27.09 -10.08
C ALA A 199 -8.10 -28.52 -10.52
N GLY A 200 -9.30 -29.01 -10.16
CA GLY A 200 -9.77 -30.34 -10.51
C GLY A 200 -10.70 -30.37 -11.71
N GLY A 201 -10.20 -30.18 -12.94
CA GLY A 201 -10.93 -30.71 -14.10
C GLY A 201 -10.84 -30.06 -15.48
N LEU A 202 -10.10 -28.97 -15.73
CA LEU A 202 -10.23 -28.25 -17.02
C LEU A 202 -9.02 -28.22 -17.96
N ASP A 203 -7.82 -28.70 -17.56
CA ASP A 203 -6.64 -28.71 -18.46
C ASP A 203 -6.39 -30.08 -19.14
N GLN A 204 -6.98 -31.18 -18.66
CA GLN A 204 -6.76 -32.53 -19.24
C GLN A 204 -7.64 -32.83 -20.46
N TYR A 205 -8.66 -32.01 -20.72
CA TYR A 205 -9.60 -32.17 -21.83
C TYR A 205 -9.91 -30.83 -22.52
N ASP A 206 -8.89 -30.00 -22.76
CA ASP A 206 -9.04 -28.86 -23.66
C ASP A 206 -8.58 -29.26 -25.07
N PRO A 207 -9.50 -29.58 -26.01
CA PRO A 207 -9.17 -30.02 -27.36
C PRO A 207 -8.47 -28.94 -28.21
N GLU A 208 -8.33 -27.70 -27.71
CA GLU A 208 -7.60 -26.62 -28.37
C GLU A 208 -6.11 -26.53 -28.01
N LEU A 209 -5.60 -27.37 -27.09
CA LEU A 209 -4.18 -27.38 -26.71
C LEU A 209 -3.35 -28.20 -27.70
N ILE A 210 -2.35 -27.57 -28.30
CA ILE A 210 -1.33 -28.22 -29.13
C ILE A 210 -0.08 -28.39 -28.28
N ASP A 211 0.38 -29.63 -28.06
CA ASP A 211 1.51 -29.96 -27.17
C ASP A 211 1.43 -29.30 -25.77
N GLY A 212 0.21 -29.14 -25.24
CA GLY A 212 -0.03 -28.50 -23.93
C GLY A 212 0.05 -26.96 -23.94
N VAL A 213 0.13 -26.34 -25.12
CA VAL A 213 0.18 -24.89 -25.34
C VAL A 213 -1.05 -24.45 -26.15
N ARG A 214 -1.73 -23.39 -25.70
CA ARG A 214 -2.82 -22.77 -26.46
C ARG A 214 -2.24 -21.79 -27.47
N VAL A 215 -2.13 -22.21 -28.73
CA VAL A 215 -1.58 -21.38 -29.80
C VAL A 215 -2.59 -20.30 -30.21
N LEU A 216 -2.17 -19.04 -30.14
CA LEU A 216 -2.96 -17.91 -30.62
C LEU A 216 -2.67 -17.66 -32.10
N TRP A 217 -3.72 -17.44 -32.88
CA TRP A 217 -3.64 -17.25 -34.33
C TRP A 217 -3.92 -15.78 -34.69
N ILE A 218 -3.02 -15.19 -35.48
CA ILE A 218 -3.20 -13.83 -36.06
C ILE A 218 -4.08 -13.95 -37.31
N ALA A 219 -3.82 -14.98 -38.11
CA ALA A 219 -4.55 -15.34 -39.31
C ALA A 219 -4.46 -16.87 -39.50
N GLN A 220 -5.25 -17.44 -40.41
CA GLN A 220 -5.21 -18.86 -40.71
C GLN A 220 -3.78 -19.29 -41.08
N GLY A 221 -3.20 -20.23 -40.32
CA GLY A 221 -1.83 -20.72 -40.50
C GLY A 221 -0.72 -19.81 -39.96
N THR A 222 -1.04 -18.64 -39.39
CA THR A 222 -0.05 -17.69 -38.82
C THR A 222 -0.29 -17.48 -37.33
N ALA A 223 0.63 -17.96 -36.48
CA ALA A 223 0.54 -17.83 -35.03
C ALA A 223 1.16 -16.52 -34.49
N ALA A 224 0.56 -16.01 -33.42
CA ALA A 224 1.11 -14.97 -32.55
C ALA A 224 2.12 -15.59 -31.56
N ARG A 225 3.34 -15.83 -32.05
CA ARG A 225 4.40 -16.58 -31.35
C ARG A 225 4.75 -16.00 -29.98
N ASP A 226 5.06 -14.70 -29.93
CA ASP A 226 5.44 -14.03 -28.67
C ASP A 226 4.30 -13.96 -27.67
N GLU A 227 3.07 -13.70 -28.12
CA GLU A 227 1.90 -13.63 -27.24
C GLU A 227 1.54 -15.02 -26.68
N THR A 228 1.60 -16.04 -27.52
CA THR A 228 1.41 -17.45 -27.12
C THR A 228 2.45 -17.83 -26.06
N ALA A 229 3.72 -17.55 -26.33
CA ALA A 229 4.83 -17.83 -25.43
C ALA A 229 4.71 -17.08 -24.09
N PHE A 230 4.33 -15.81 -24.14
CA PHE A 230 4.17 -14.97 -22.96
C PHE A 230 3.00 -15.43 -22.08
N ARG A 231 1.84 -15.73 -22.67
CA ARG A 231 0.67 -16.24 -21.93
C ARG A 231 0.93 -17.61 -21.30
N HIS A 232 1.63 -18.49 -22.01
CA HIS A 232 2.02 -19.80 -21.47
C HIS A 232 3.01 -19.65 -20.31
N ALA A 233 4.01 -18.76 -20.43
CA ALA A 233 4.94 -18.45 -19.36
C ALA A 233 4.26 -17.87 -18.11
N LEU A 234 3.23 -17.02 -18.29
CA LEU A 234 2.37 -16.54 -17.19
C LEU A 234 1.62 -17.68 -16.51
N LYS A 235 0.92 -18.54 -17.30
CA LYS A 235 0.16 -19.69 -16.78
C LYS A 235 1.06 -20.62 -15.97
N THR A 236 2.25 -20.94 -16.48
CA THR A 236 3.24 -21.77 -15.79
C THR A 236 3.78 -21.09 -14.54
N GLY A 237 4.01 -19.77 -14.57
CA GLY A 237 4.41 -19.02 -13.39
C GLY A 237 3.37 -19.06 -12.26
N HIS A 238 2.08 -18.92 -12.59
CA HIS A 238 0.99 -19.06 -11.62
C HIS A 238 0.92 -20.48 -11.04
N ARG A 239 1.09 -21.50 -11.87
CA ARG A 239 1.12 -22.91 -11.44
C ARG A 239 2.29 -23.18 -10.48
N LEU A 240 3.49 -22.68 -10.78
CA LEU A 240 4.66 -22.81 -9.91
C LEU A 240 4.43 -22.13 -8.55
N ARG A 241 3.77 -20.96 -8.54
CA ARG A 241 3.39 -20.25 -7.33
C ARG A 241 2.38 -21.04 -6.48
N GLN A 242 1.37 -21.65 -7.12
CA GLN A 242 0.36 -22.48 -6.46
C GLN A 242 0.98 -23.74 -5.84
N GLN A 243 1.93 -24.37 -6.52
CA GLN A 243 2.66 -25.54 -6.04
C GLN A 243 3.71 -25.22 -4.95
N GLY A 244 3.85 -23.93 -4.57
CA GLY A 244 4.84 -23.48 -3.60
C GLY A 244 6.29 -23.59 -4.08
N GLN A 245 6.51 -23.79 -5.38
CA GLN A 245 7.83 -23.89 -5.98
C GLN A 245 8.46 -22.51 -6.18
N ARG A 246 9.79 -22.46 -6.24
CA ARG A 246 10.51 -21.18 -6.43
C ARG A 246 10.31 -20.70 -7.86
N LEU A 247 9.78 -19.49 -8.00
CA LEU A 247 9.57 -18.81 -9.27
C LEU A 247 10.90 -18.22 -9.80
N THR A 248 11.69 -19.06 -10.48
CA THR A 248 13.00 -18.70 -11.05
C THR A 248 12.87 -18.12 -12.45
N ASP A 249 13.79 -17.23 -12.83
CA ASP A 249 13.82 -16.66 -14.19
C ASP A 249 14.02 -17.79 -15.23
N ALA A 250 14.82 -18.82 -14.91
CA ALA A 250 15.06 -19.97 -15.78
C ALA A 250 13.76 -20.75 -16.10
N ALA A 251 12.98 -21.13 -15.09
CA ALA A 251 11.75 -21.91 -15.31
C ALA A 251 10.70 -21.13 -16.14
N ILE A 252 10.70 -19.80 -16.02
CA ILE A 252 9.83 -18.93 -16.83
C ILE A 252 10.34 -18.84 -18.27
N ILE A 253 11.66 -18.73 -18.47
CA ILE A 253 12.30 -18.71 -19.79
C ILE A 253 12.05 -20.04 -20.51
N ASP A 254 12.23 -21.17 -19.83
CA ASP A 254 12.01 -22.51 -20.40
C ASP A 254 10.56 -22.66 -20.88
N ALA A 255 9.58 -22.22 -20.07
CA ALA A 255 8.17 -22.22 -20.45
C ALA A 255 7.88 -21.32 -21.66
N TYR A 256 8.52 -20.14 -21.73
CA TYR A 256 8.39 -19.24 -22.86
C TYR A 256 8.96 -19.86 -24.14
N GLU A 257 10.18 -20.41 -24.08
CA GLU A 257 10.87 -21.01 -25.23
C GLU A 257 10.09 -22.20 -25.78
N HIS A 258 9.58 -23.06 -24.89
CA HIS A 258 8.75 -24.21 -25.28
C HIS A 258 7.51 -23.75 -26.07
N ALA A 259 6.73 -22.81 -25.53
CA ALA A 259 5.52 -22.33 -26.18
C ALA A 259 5.78 -21.51 -27.44
N TYR A 260 6.88 -20.76 -27.50
CA TYR A 260 7.29 -20.06 -28.71
C TYR A 260 7.61 -21.05 -29.84
N ASN A 261 8.34 -22.12 -29.53
CA ASN A 261 8.68 -23.15 -30.51
C ASN A 261 7.45 -23.92 -30.99
N VAL A 262 6.52 -24.27 -30.10
CA VAL A 262 5.24 -24.90 -30.48
C VAL A 262 4.44 -23.98 -31.41
N ALA A 263 4.30 -22.70 -31.07
CA ALA A 263 3.62 -21.73 -31.94
C ALA A 263 4.33 -21.55 -33.29
N HIS A 264 5.65 -21.61 -33.32
CA HIS A 264 6.42 -21.50 -34.55
C HIS A 264 6.29 -22.73 -35.45
N THR A 265 6.32 -23.94 -34.88
CA THR A 265 6.16 -25.20 -35.63
C THR A 265 4.79 -25.28 -36.29
N HIS A 266 3.72 -24.88 -35.59
CA HIS A 266 2.36 -25.02 -36.09
C HIS A 266 1.83 -23.79 -36.85
N GLY A 267 2.36 -22.59 -36.59
CA GLY A 267 1.90 -21.33 -37.20
C GLY A 267 3.03 -20.42 -37.71
N GLY A 268 4.16 -21.00 -38.10
CA GLY A 268 5.31 -20.27 -38.64
C GLY A 268 5.03 -19.55 -39.95
N ALA A 269 4.16 -20.10 -40.80
CA ALA A 269 3.81 -19.56 -42.12
C ALA A 269 5.03 -19.22 -42.99
N GLY A 270 6.10 -20.02 -42.90
CA GLY A 270 7.36 -19.79 -43.64
C GLY A 270 8.23 -18.65 -43.12
N ARG A 271 7.88 -18.00 -42.00
CA ARG A 271 8.74 -17.00 -41.34
C ARG A 271 9.91 -17.66 -40.64
N ASP A 272 11.06 -16.98 -40.58
CA ASP A 272 12.20 -17.44 -39.81
C ASP A 272 11.92 -17.45 -38.30
N ASN A 273 12.64 -18.31 -37.56
CA ASN A 273 12.57 -18.36 -36.11
C ASN A 273 13.28 -17.15 -35.48
N GLU A 274 12.53 -16.10 -35.20
CA GLU A 274 13.01 -14.85 -34.60
C GLU A 274 12.95 -14.89 -33.06
N MET A 275 13.48 -15.94 -32.43
CA MET A 275 13.49 -16.03 -30.96
C MET A 275 14.21 -14.82 -30.35
N PRO A 276 13.61 -14.11 -29.37
CA PRO A 276 14.27 -12.98 -28.72
C PRO A 276 15.62 -13.35 -28.09
N PRO A 277 16.62 -12.45 -28.10
CA PRO A 277 17.92 -12.74 -27.49
C PRO A 277 17.80 -12.97 -25.99
N MET A 278 18.77 -13.69 -25.40
CA MET A 278 18.71 -14.11 -23.98
C MET A 278 18.50 -12.95 -23.01
N ARG A 279 19.09 -11.78 -23.29
CA ARG A 279 18.92 -10.56 -22.49
C ARG A 279 17.46 -10.11 -22.38
N ASP A 280 16.71 -10.22 -23.47
CA ASP A 280 15.32 -9.79 -23.53
C ASP A 280 14.40 -10.83 -22.88
N ARG A 281 14.70 -12.12 -23.05
CA ARG A 281 14.04 -13.22 -22.33
C ARG A 281 14.21 -13.13 -20.81
N GLN A 282 15.40 -12.75 -20.32
CA GLN A 282 15.61 -12.45 -18.90
C GLN A 282 14.76 -11.27 -18.42
N THR A 283 14.63 -10.23 -19.24
CA THR A 283 13.79 -9.06 -18.91
C THR A 283 12.31 -9.44 -18.87
N MET A 284 11.85 -10.22 -19.86
CA MET A 284 10.51 -10.79 -19.92
C MET A 284 10.23 -11.68 -18.70
N ALA A 285 11.14 -12.56 -18.32
CA ALA A 285 10.96 -13.44 -17.18
C ALA A 285 10.82 -12.67 -15.85
N ARG A 286 11.58 -11.59 -15.69
CA ARG A 286 11.41 -10.67 -14.54
C ARG A 286 10.06 -9.98 -14.54
N ARG A 287 9.51 -9.63 -15.72
CA ARG A 287 8.16 -9.07 -15.86
C ARG A 287 7.09 -10.10 -15.52
N VAL A 288 7.15 -11.30 -16.08
CA VAL A 288 6.26 -12.42 -15.75
C VAL A 288 6.28 -12.72 -14.25
N ARG A 289 7.46 -12.77 -13.64
CA ARG A 289 7.57 -12.92 -12.18
C ARG A 289 6.92 -11.76 -11.43
N GLY A 290 7.08 -10.53 -11.92
CA GLY A 290 6.39 -9.35 -11.42
C GLY A 290 4.87 -9.52 -11.46
N TYR A 291 4.32 -9.87 -12.63
CA TYR A 291 2.90 -10.14 -12.81
C TYR A 291 2.40 -11.26 -11.92
N VAL A 292 3.07 -12.40 -11.88
CA VAL A 292 2.66 -13.56 -11.07
C VAL A 292 2.73 -13.28 -9.58
N THR A 293 3.62 -12.41 -9.10
CA THR A 293 3.73 -12.05 -7.67
C THR A 293 2.80 -10.91 -7.26
N GLN A 294 2.52 -9.97 -8.17
CA GLN A 294 1.71 -8.78 -7.93
C GLN A 294 0.27 -8.89 -8.44
N SER A 295 -0.07 -9.93 -9.22
CA SER A 295 -1.43 -10.19 -9.68
C SER A 295 -2.35 -10.22 -8.47
N LYS A 296 -3.09 -9.13 -8.30
CA LYS A 296 -4.37 -9.17 -7.62
C LYS A 296 -5.21 -10.08 -8.50
N SER A 297 -5.42 -11.31 -8.06
CA SER A 297 -6.57 -12.07 -8.55
C SER A 297 -7.79 -11.15 -8.38
N GLU A 298 -8.59 -10.98 -9.42
CA GLU A 298 -9.83 -10.18 -9.37
C GLU A 298 -10.82 -10.70 -8.30
N ALA A 299 -10.62 -11.94 -7.82
CA ALA A 299 -11.27 -12.51 -6.63
C ALA A 299 -10.84 -11.85 -5.30
N TYR A 300 -9.80 -11.02 -5.31
CA TYR A 300 -9.23 -10.29 -4.16
C TYR A 300 -9.44 -8.78 -4.29
N SER A 301 -10.48 -8.36 -5.02
CA SER A 301 -11.08 -7.03 -4.97
C SER A 301 -11.79 -6.76 -3.62
N VAL A 302 -11.13 -7.04 -2.50
CA VAL A 302 -11.43 -6.32 -1.27
C VAL A 302 -10.62 -5.04 -1.39
N SER A 303 -11.32 -3.96 -1.70
CA SER A 303 -10.98 -2.58 -1.38
C SER A 303 -9.88 -2.48 -0.32
N ASN A 304 -8.93 -1.55 -0.47
CA ASN A 304 -8.00 -1.13 0.58
C ASN A 304 -8.70 -1.09 1.95
N ALA A 305 -8.66 -2.20 2.69
CA ALA A 305 -9.30 -2.26 3.98
C ALA A 305 -8.41 -1.43 4.90
N PRO A 306 -8.94 -0.38 5.56
CA PRO A 306 -8.17 0.44 6.47
C PRO A 306 -7.88 -0.40 7.71
N GLY A 307 -6.78 -1.16 7.72
CA GLY A 307 -6.63 -2.18 8.76
C GLY A 307 -5.29 -2.89 8.89
N LYS A 308 -4.24 -2.50 8.16
CA LYS A 308 -2.91 -3.03 8.46
C LYS A 308 -2.42 -2.42 9.77
N ALA A 309 -2.34 -3.25 10.82
CA ALA A 309 -1.88 -2.83 12.14
C ALA A 309 -0.57 -2.05 12.01
N THR A 310 -0.53 -0.83 12.54
CA THR A 310 0.61 0.08 12.45
C THR A 310 1.83 -0.49 13.17
N SER A 311 3.03 0.05 12.92
CA SER A 311 4.25 -0.44 13.59
C SER A 311 4.19 -0.27 15.11
N SER A 312 3.53 0.79 15.60
CA SER A 312 3.23 1.03 17.01
C SER A 312 2.26 0.00 17.57
N GLU A 313 1.16 -0.31 16.86
CA GLU A 313 0.20 -1.34 17.26
C GLU A 313 0.83 -2.74 17.30
N ARG A 314 1.71 -3.06 16.36
CA ARG A 314 2.49 -4.32 16.38
C ARG A 314 3.42 -4.41 17.59
N LYS A 315 4.08 -3.31 17.95
CA LYS A 315 4.88 -3.24 19.19
C LYS A 315 4.00 -3.36 20.44
N ALA A 316 2.85 -2.69 20.47
CA ALA A 316 1.90 -2.76 21.56
C ALA A 316 1.33 -4.18 21.74
N LEU A 317 1.04 -4.89 20.66
CA LEU A 317 0.65 -6.31 20.66
C LEU A 317 1.80 -7.24 21.08
N ALA A 318 3.04 -6.93 20.74
CA ALA A 318 4.19 -7.70 21.19
C ALA A 318 4.36 -7.61 22.72
N THR A 319 4.04 -6.46 23.32
CA THR A 319 4.09 -6.21 24.76
C THR A 319 2.84 -6.72 25.49
N MET A 320 1.63 -6.46 24.97
CA MET A 320 0.36 -6.77 25.63
C MET A 320 -0.22 -8.15 25.25
N GLY A 321 0.27 -8.76 24.17
CA GLY A 321 -0.19 -10.07 23.70
C GLY A 321 0.42 -11.23 24.48
N ARG A 322 -0.05 -12.44 24.17
CA ARG A 322 0.34 -13.71 24.84
C ARG A 322 1.86 -13.92 24.96
N ARG A 323 2.66 -13.39 24.02
CA ARG A 323 4.13 -13.45 24.07
C ARG A 323 4.75 -12.43 25.04
N GLY A 324 4.24 -11.21 25.11
CA GLY A 324 4.72 -10.18 26.05
C GLY A 324 4.35 -10.48 27.50
N GLY A 325 3.15 -11.02 27.73
CA GLY A 325 2.73 -11.52 29.04
C GLY A 325 3.60 -12.68 29.53
N LYS A 326 3.90 -13.67 28.66
CA LYS A 326 4.82 -14.76 28.98
C LYS A 326 6.24 -14.28 29.28
N LYS A 327 6.78 -13.38 28.45
CA LYS A 327 8.14 -12.86 28.65
C LYS A 327 8.27 -11.97 29.88
N SER A 328 7.21 -11.24 30.24
CA SER A 328 7.16 -10.48 31.50
C SER A 328 7.07 -11.42 32.70
N ALA A 329 6.22 -12.45 32.64
CA ALA A 329 6.11 -13.46 33.69
C ALA A 329 7.40 -14.30 33.86
N GLU A 330 8.10 -14.61 32.76
CA GLU A 330 9.43 -15.24 32.79
C GLU A 330 10.44 -14.35 33.50
N ARG A 331 10.48 -13.04 33.23
CA ARG A 331 11.41 -12.10 33.89
C ARG A 331 11.23 -12.04 35.40
N TRP A 332 9.98 -12.03 35.88
CA TRP A 332 9.69 -12.11 37.32
C TRP A 332 10.14 -13.43 37.96
N LYS A 333 10.24 -14.52 37.18
CA LYS A 333 10.68 -15.83 37.67
C LYS A 333 12.21 -16.01 37.59
N THR A 334 12.85 -15.44 36.58
CA THR A 334 14.28 -15.65 36.31
C THR A 334 15.18 -14.63 37.01
N ASP A 335 14.72 -13.39 37.18
CA ASP A 335 15.50 -12.32 37.80
C ASP A 335 14.61 -11.37 38.62
N PRO A 336 14.10 -11.84 39.77
CA PRO A 336 13.17 -11.07 40.61
C PRO A 336 13.81 -9.86 41.30
N GLU A 337 15.15 -9.82 41.42
CA GLU A 337 15.91 -8.72 42.00
C GLU A 337 16.60 -7.84 40.95
N GLY A 338 16.38 -8.12 39.66
CA GLY A 338 16.90 -7.31 38.57
C GLY A 338 16.34 -5.88 38.59
N LYS A 339 17.12 -4.94 38.04
CA LYS A 339 16.79 -3.50 37.99
C LYS A 339 15.35 -3.23 37.50
N TYR A 340 14.91 -3.95 36.47
CA TYR A 340 13.54 -3.82 35.94
C TYR A 340 12.47 -4.25 36.97
N ALA A 341 12.68 -5.36 37.70
CA ALA A 341 11.72 -5.85 38.68
C ALA A 341 11.66 -4.92 39.90
N GLN A 342 12.80 -4.40 40.35
CA GLN A 342 12.88 -3.43 41.44
C GLN A 342 12.20 -2.11 41.09
N GLU A 343 12.46 -1.54 39.91
CA GLU A 343 11.78 -0.31 39.44
C GLU A 343 10.25 -0.49 39.36
N GLN A 344 9.76 -1.67 38.94
CA GLN A 344 8.33 -1.96 38.93
C GLN A 344 7.74 -2.14 40.34
N ARG A 345 8.48 -2.76 41.28
CA ARG A 345 8.07 -2.87 42.69
C ARG A 345 7.98 -1.49 43.34
N GLU A 346 8.96 -0.61 43.09
CA GLU A 346 8.96 0.77 43.57
C GLU A 346 7.78 1.57 43.02
N ALA A 347 7.50 1.46 41.71
CA ALA A 347 6.34 2.11 41.10
C ALA A 347 5.01 1.62 41.71
N LEU A 348 4.88 0.30 41.95
CA LEU A 348 3.73 -0.29 42.64
C LEU A 348 3.62 0.18 44.09
N ALA A 349 4.72 0.24 44.83
CA ALA A 349 4.76 0.74 46.20
C ALA A 349 4.34 2.22 46.27
N ALA A 350 4.85 3.05 45.36
CA ALA A 350 4.48 4.46 45.24
C ALA A 350 2.99 4.63 44.90
N ALA A 351 2.46 3.82 43.96
CA ALA A 351 1.05 3.82 43.62
C ALA A 351 0.16 3.40 44.81
N ASN A 352 0.56 2.36 45.55
CA ASN A 352 -0.15 1.92 46.76
C ASN A 352 -0.12 2.98 47.85
N LYS A 353 1.01 3.69 48.04
CA LYS A 353 1.10 4.82 48.97
C LYS A 353 0.14 5.94 48.58
N ARG A 354 0.07 6.31 47.30
CA ARG A 354 -0.88 7.32 46.80
C ARG A 354 -2.35 6.88 47.01
N ARG A 355 -2.69 5.63 46.71
CA ARG A 355 -4.05 5.09 46.95
C ARG A 355 -4.40 5.08 48.43
N SER A 356 -3.45 4.75 49.30
CA SER A 356 -3.65 4.81 50.75
C SER A 356 -3.96 6.23 51.21
N VAL A 357 -3.16 7.22 50.78
CA VAL A 357 -3.39 8.64 51.09
C VAL A 357 -4.74 9.12 50.54
N GLN A 358 -5.08 8.76 49.30
CA GLN A 358 -6.37 9.09 48.71
C GLN A 358 -7.53 8.49 49.51
N GLY A 359 -7.42 7.22 49.92
CA GLY A 359 -8.43 6.56 50.75
C GLY A 359 -8.59 7.20 52.13
N GLN A 360 -7.50 7.67 52.74
CA GLN A 360 -7.56 8.43 54.00
C GLN A 360 -8.21 9.80 53.80
N SER A 361 -7.87 10.51 52.72
CA SER A 361 -8.48 11.79 52.35
C SER A 361 -9.99 11.64 52.15
N THR A 362 -10.44 10.65 51.36
CA THR A 362 -11.87 10.36 51.17
C THR A 362 -12.55 10.02 52.49
N ARG A 363 -11.91 9.21 53.35
CA ARG A 363 -12.45 8.89 54.68
C ARG A 363 -12.60 10.13 55.55
N GLY A 364 -11.64 11.05 55.52
CA GLY A 364 -11.71 12.33 56.24
C GLY A 364 -12.85 13.22 55.75
N ARG A 365 -13.06 13.31 54.43
CA ARG A 365 -14.19 14.05 53.83
C ARG A 365 -15.54 13.45 54.24
N VAL A 366 -15.65 12.12 54.25
CA VAL A 366 -16.85 11.41 54.72
C VAL A 366 -17.13 11.73 56.19
N LEU A 367 -16.10 11.71 57.05
CA LEU A 367 -16.26 12.06 58.47
C LEU A 367 -16.71 13.50 58.66
N SER A 368 -16.10 14.45 57.93
CA SER A 368 -16.42 15.87 58.01
C SER A 368 -17.89 16.14 57.69
N ILE A 369 -18.40 15.61 56.58
CA ILE A 369 -19.80 15.79 56.19
C ILE A 369 -20.73 15.08 57.17
N TYR A 370 -20.39 13.86 57.57
CA TYR A 370 -21.20 13.12 58.54
C TYR A 370 -21.37 13.89 59.85
N ALA A 371 -20.28 14.42 60.41
CA ALA A 371 -20.31 15.18 61.65
C ALA A 371 -21.05 16.51 61.50
N GLN A 372 -20.81 17.23 60.40
CA GLN A 372 -21.45 18.52 60.13
C GLN A 372 -22.97 18.38 59.96
N THR A 373 -23.43 17.44 59.12
CA THR A 373 -24.88 17.23 58.93
C THR A 373 -25.56 16.76 60.21
N LEU A 374 -24.91 15.90 61.00
CA LEU A 374 -25.45 15.47 62.29
C LEU A 374 -25.57 16.65 63.27
N PHE A 375 -24.58 17.54 63.30
CA PHE A 375 -24.62 18.74 64.13
C PHE A 375 -25.73 19.71 63.70
N ASP A 376 -25.86 19.96 62.39
CA ASP A 376 -26.80 20.96 61.86
C ASP A 376 -28.26 20.48 61.90
N THR A 377 -28.51 19.18 61.73
CA THR A 377 -29.87 18.63 61.56
C THR A 377 -30.31 17.70 62.68
N GLY A 378 -29.41 17.32 63.59
CA GLY A 378 -29.65 16.30 64.61
C GLY A 378 -29.79 14.88 64.07
N SER A 379 -29.64 14.66 62.75
CA SER A 379 -29.83 13.36 62.09
C SER A 379 -28.62 12.95 61.26
N ALA A 380 -28.25 11.66 61.34
CA ALA A 380 -27.12 11.13 60.61
C ALA A 380 -27.40 11.06 59.09
N PRO A 381 -26.53 11.60 58.22
CA PRO A 381 -26.72 11.52 56.78
C PRO A 381 -26.52 10.09 56.26
N THR A 382 -27.27 9.75 55.21
CA THR A 382 -27.15 8.46 54.54
C THR A 382 -25.88 8.42 53.67
N ALA A 383 -25.37 7.22 53.42
CA ALA A 383 -24.22 7.01 52.52
C ALA A 383 -24.47 7.54 51.10
N ARG A 384 -25.73 7.67 50.66
CA ARG A 384 -26.09 8.24 49.37
C ARG A 384 -25.94 9.76 49.34
N GLN A 385 -26.44 10.44 50.37
CA GLN A 385 -26.32 11.91 50.49
C GLN A 385 -24.85 12.35 50.52
N ILE A 386 -24.03 11.69 51.35
CA ILE A 386 -22.59 11.99 51.42
C ILE A 386 -21.91 11.71 50.06
N ALA A 387 -22.29 10.62 49.38
CA ALA A 387 -21.73 10.27 48.08
C ALA A 387 -22.03 11.31 46.99
N GLU A 388 -23.27 11.83 46.96
CA GLU A 388 -23.70 12.91 46.07
C GLU A 388 -22.89 14.19 46.34
N GLU A 389 -22.62 14.51 47.61
CA GLU A 389 -21.90 15.73 48.00
C GLU A 389 -20.38 15.68 47.69
N ILE A 390 -19.73 14.53 47.88
CA ILE A 390 -18.27 14.42 47.62
C ILE A 390 -17.91 13.90 46.24
N GLY A 391 -18.90 13.53 45.43
CA GLY A 391 -18.71 12.94 44.10
C GLY A 391 -18.03 11.57 44.14
N CYS A 392 -18.41 10.71 45.09
CA CYS A 392 -17.86 9.35 45.23
C CYS A 392 -18.95 8.29 45.07
N GLU A 393 -18.55 7.05 44.82
CA GLU A 393 -19.50 5.93 44.76
C GLU A 393 -20.08 5.63 46.16
N ARG A 394 -21.40 5.40 46.25
CA ARG A 394 -22.10 5.03 47.49
C ARG A 394 -21.42 3.86 48.22
N SER A 395 -20.97 2.84 47.48
CA SER A 395 -20.33 1.64 48.08
C SER A 395 -19.02 1.97 48.80
N THR A 396 -18.27 2.95 48.27
CA THR A 396 -17.01 3.45 48.86
C THR A 396 -17.30 4.23 50.15
N VAL A 397 -18.31 5.11 50.11
CA VAL A 397 -18.77 5.85 51.30
C VAL A 397 -19.25 4.90 52.40
N ALA A 398 -20.05 3.88 52.05
CA ALA A 398 -20.54 2.89 53.02
C ALA A 398 -19.40 2.13 53.72
N ARG A 399 -18.35 1.74 52.99
CA ARG A 399 -17.14 1.15 53.59
C ARG A 399 -16.42 2.11 54.53
N HIS A 400 -16.33 3.39 54.17
CA HIS A 400 -15.71 4.40 55.03
C HIS A 400 -16.52 4.67 56.29
N ILE A 401 -17.85 4.78 56.21
CA ILE A 401 -18.74 4.88 57.37
C ILE A 401 -18.55 3.67 58.29
N SER A 402 -18.54 2.45 57.74
CA SER A 402 -18.31 1.23 58.54
C SER A 402 -16.94 1.27 59.25
N ALA A 403 -15.89 1.72 58.56
CA ALA A 403 -14.56 1.86 59.15
C ALA A 403 -14.51 2.95 60.24
N LEU A 404 -15.22 4.07 60.05
CA LEU A 404 -15.31 5.16 61.03
C LEU A 404 -16.12 4.74 62.27
N LYS A 405 -17.20 3.98 62.10
CA LYS A 405 -17.97 3.36 63.20
C LYS A 405 -17.08 2.42 64.01
N LYS A 406 -16.32 1.54 63.35
CA LYS A 406 -15.36 0.65 64.02
C LYS A 406 -14.25 1.40 64.76
N ALA A 407 -13.85 2.56 64.27
CA ALA A 407 -12.85 3.41 64.91
C ALA A 407 -13.43 4.27 66.05
N GLY A 408 -14.74 4.20 66.32
CA GLY A 408 -15.41 4.99 67.36
C GLY A 408 -15.52 6.49 67.04
N LEU A 409 -15.29 6.89 65.79
CA LEU A 409 -15.29 8.30 65.37
C LEU A 409 -16.68 8.81 64.98
N ILE A 410 -17.62 7.89 64.74
CA ILE A 410 -19.03 8.18 64.51
C ILE A 410 -19.87 7.15 65.26
N HIS A 411 -20.95 7.60 65.90
CA HIS A 411 -21.85 6.75 66.66
C HIS A 411 -22.97 6.19 65.76
N PRO A 412 -23.55 5.03 66.13
CA PRO A 412 -24.54 4.34 65.32
C PRO A 412 -25.69 5.21 64.83
#